data_AF-A0A1H9W4P3-F1
#
_entry.id   AF-A0A1H9W4P3-F1
#
_cell.length_a   1.000
_cell.length_b   1.000
_cell.length_c   1.000
_cell.angle_alpha   90.00
_cell.angle_beta   90.00
_cell.angle_gamma   90.00
#
_symmetry.space_group_name_H-M   'P 1'
#
loop_
_entity.id
_entity.type
_entity.pdbx_description
1 polymer ?
#
loop_
_entity_poly.entity_id
_entity_poly.type
_entity_poly.pdbx_seq_one_letter_code
_entity_poly.pdbx_strand_id
1 'polypeptide(L)'
;MRHRLGTLGQRTALFTVLSVVFLGAFTGAVPAHAQSTEVTSSDRSFLVSLRQLNSWLVPVSKEVPSRTTDAAIANAGRDIFEGHSRLDVDLRKTAQELGVIMQNDVSGEHQSLIDEMAERTGDNHDRAYATIVRQAQGGLLVMSVQTRATTQNTEIRTLSHQTVQTLIRTMTVLENTGKVDPSALELVTAKAQVNAVRVLGQNVEPSDRELLVLLTRHSLWQKPASRESSDRARDAKVRKVAGQLAAEHTQLTQAVTEAARQIGVDLPSEPTTEQKSWANAISSSSGAELDTMFANLSRAADGSLITQVAHSRATTKSLPARIASQTALTLLLKHMLLLEGTGLVKANSLQMTDVPAIAQSKSSSGPPPQEGGGSSTSVALLTGIVVLVVAGAGTLWLVRAVGHHGEHRR
;
A
#
# COMPACT_ATOMS: atom_id res chain seq x y z
N MET A 1 31.49 -47.16 28.29
CA MET A 1 30.92 -45.86 28.69
C MET A 1 31.26 -44.85 27.58
N ARG A 2 30.42 -44.66 26.55
CA ARG A 2 29.39 -43.62 26.45
C ARG A 2 29.82 -42.27 27.06
N HIS A 3 30.22 -41.31 26.23
CA HIS A 3 29.45 -40.07 26.04
C HIS A 3 29.91 -39.31 24.78
N ARG A 4 28.98 -39.18 23.83
CA ARG A 4 29.00 -38.15 22.78
C ARG A 4 28.64 -36.82 23.45
N LEU A 5 29.39 -35.76 23.16
CA LEU A 5 28.90 -34.39 23.32
C LEU A 5 28.83 -33.76 21.93
N GLY A 6 27.60 -33.44 21.56
CA GLY A 6 27.23 -32.98 20.24
C GLY A 6 27.59 -31.52 20.01
N THR A 7 27.94 -31.25 18.76
CA THR A 7 27.96 -29.95 18.11
C THR A 7 26.55 -29.37 18.08
N LEU A 8 26.27 -28.33 18.88
CA LEU A 8 25.09 -27.49 18.70
C LEU A 8 25.42 -26.08 19.24
N GLY A 9 25.52 -25.08 18.35
CA GLY A 9 25.68 -23.70 18.81
C GLY A 9 26.38 -22.71 17.87
N GLN A 10 26.34 -22.89 16.55
CA GLN A 10 26.72 -21.82 15.61
C GLN A 10 25.79 -21.82 14.40
N ARG A 11 24.59 -21.25 14.60
CA ARG A 11 23.76 -20.71 13.51
C ARG A 11 23.07 -19.44 14.00
N THR A 12 23.86 -18.43 14.35
CA THR A 12 23.42 -17.04 14.20
C THR A 12 23.35 -16.76 12.70
N ALA A 13 22.17 -16.97 12.11
CA ALA A 13 21.89 -16.47 10.78
C ALA A 13 21.87 -14.93 10.87
N LEU A 14 23.00 -14.31 10.55
CA LEU A 14 23.02 -12.89 10.18
C LEU A 14 22.15 -12.75 8.92
N PHE A 15 20.90 -12.34 9.10
CA PHE A 15 20.12 -11.77 8.02
C PHE A 15 20.65 -10.37 7.75
N THR A 16 21.68 -10.28 6.91
CA THR A 16 22.03 -9.03 6.24
C THR A 16 20.85 -8.64 5.35
N VAL A 17 19.96 -7.81 5.89
CA VAL A 17 19.02 -7.05 5.08
C VAL A 17 19.87 -6.13 4.23
N LEU A 18 20.00 -6.47 2.94
CA LEU A 18 20.61 -5.62 1.96
C LEU A 18 19.67 -4.41 1.77
N SER A 19 19.78 -3.43 2.66
CA SER A 19 19.24 -2.09 2.45
C SER A 19 20.03 -1.46 1.32
N VAL A 20 19.69 -1.83 0.07
CA VAL A 20 20.11 -1.04 -1.07
C VAL A 20 19.33 0.26 -0.97
N VAL A 21 19.97 1.26 -0.36
CA VAL A 21 19.59 2.66 -0.47
C VAL A 21 19.70 3.02 -1.95
N PHE A 22 18.60 2.91 -2.68
CA PHE A 22 18.52 3.46 -4.02
C PHE A 22 18.12 4.93 -3.91
N LEU A 23 19.13 5.78 -3.77
CA LEU A 23 19.03 7.21 -4.04
C LEU A 23 19.04 7.44 -5.57
N GLY A 24 18.08 6.81 -6.25
CA GLY A 24 17.84 7.07 -7.66
C GLY A 24 16.89 8.24 -7.78
N ALA A 25 17.41 9.45 -7.84
CA ALA A 25 16.64 10.64 -8.18
C ALA A 25 16.09 10.49 -9.60
N PHE A 26 14.88 9.94 -9.74
CA PHE A 26 14.08 10.14 -10.94
C PHE A 26 13.57 11.59 -10.91
N THR A 27 14.44 12.53 -11.27
CA THR A 27 14.05 13.89 -11.67
C THR A 27 13.55 13.85 -13.10
N GLY A 28 12.46 13.10 -13.34
CA GLY A 28 11.73 13.17 -14.59
C GLY A 28 10.51 14.04 -14.36
N ALA A 29 10.39 15.17 -15.04
CA ALA A 29 9.15 15.94 -15.07
C ALA A 29 8.01 15.01 -15.52
N VAL A 30 7.02 14.82 -14.65
CA VAL A 30 5.79 14.10 -14.96
C VAL A 30 5.04 14.91 -16.01
N PRO A 31 4.78 14.39 -17.22
CA PRO A 31 4.08 15.16 -18.24
C PRO A 31 2.68 15.56 -17.80
N ALA A 32 2.28 16.77 -18.19
CA ALA A 32 1.14 17.53 -17.68
C ALA A 32 -0.24 17.08 -18.22
N HIS A 33 -0.52 15.79 -18.37
CA HIS A 33 -1.87 15.32 -18.72
C HIS A 33 -2.69 15.06 -17.45
N ALA A 34 -3.72 15.90 -17.25
CA ALA A 34 -4.74 15.85 -16.19
C ALA A 34 -4.22 15.97 -14.75
N GLN A 35 -3.40 16.97 -14.45
CA GLN A 35 -3.06 17.32 -13.06
C GLN A 35 -4.20 18.17 -12.48
N SER A 36 -4.93 17.63 -11.52
CA SER A 36 -5.90 18.42 -10.75
C SER A 36 -5.17 19.13 -9.61
N THR A 37 -5.44 20.43 -9.42
CA THR A 37 -5.04 21.16 -8.20
C THR A 37 -6.14 21.09 -7.14
N GLU A 38 -7.27 20.45 -7.44
CA GLU A 38 -8.39 20.31 -6.52
C GLU A 38 -7.97 19.47 -5.31
N VAL A 39 -8.36 19.94 -4.13
CA VAL A 39 -8.16 19.22 -2.87
C VAL A 39 -9.50 18.64 -2.44
N THR A 40 -9.58 17.32 -2.45
CA THR A 40 -10.79 16.58 -2.02
C THR A 40 -10.92 16.55 -0.49
N SER A 41 -12.04 16.04 0.03
CA SER A 41 -12.20 15.78 1.46
C SER A 41 -11.20 14.72 1.96
N SER A 42 -10.96 13.65 1.20
CA SER A 42 -9.96 12.63 1.54
C SER A 42 -8.54 13.18 1.58
N ASP A 43 -8.20 14.08 0.65
CA ASP A 43 -6.92 14.77 0.62
C ASP A 43 -6.73 15.64 1.88
N ARG A 44 -7.75 16.44 2.25
CA ARG A 44 -7.73 17.23 3.49
C ARG A 44 -7.56 16.36 4.73
N SER A 45 -8.31 15.26 4.83
CA SER A 45 -8.19 14.32 5.95
C SER A 45 -6.78 13.75 6.07
N PHE A 46 -6.15 13.37 4.96
CA PHE A 46 -4.77 12.91 4.95
C PHE A 46 -3.79 13.95 5.52
N LEU A 47 -3.84 15.19 5.01
CA LEU A 47 -2.95 16.27 5.45
C LEU A 47 -3.12 16.56 6.95
N VAL A 48 -4.38 16.61 7.42
CA VAL A 48 -4.71 16.88 8.83
C VAL A 48 -4.22 15.75 9.74
N SER A 49 -4.45 14.48 9.41
CA SER A 49 -3.98 13.38 10.27
C SER A 49 -2.46 13.27 10.28
N LEU A 50 -1.78 13.52 9.15
CA LEU A 50 -0.32 13.56 9.14
C LEU A 50 0.22 14.67 10.05
N ARG A 51 -0.41 15.85 10.00
CA ARG A 51 -0.05 16.96 10.89
C ARG A 51 -0.27 16.59 12.35
N GLN A 52 -1.41 15.98 12.68
CA GLN A 52 -1.72 15.56 14.04
C GLN A 52 -0.73 14.52 14.57
N LEU A 53 -0.31 13.55 13.76
CA LEU A 53 0.73 12.60 14.15
C LEU A 53 2.06 13.32 14.44
N ASN A 54 2.51 14.18 13.52
CA ASN A 54 3.78 14.88 13.67
C ASN A 54 3.79 15.85 14.86
N SER A 55 2.63 16.38 15.27
CA SER A 55 2.52 17.36 16.36
C SER A 55 3.06 16.85 17.70
N TRP A 56 2.90 15.57 18.00
CA TRP A 56 3.41 14.94 19.22
C TRP A 56 4.61 14.03 18.98
N LEU A 57 4.67 13.38 17.81
CA LEU A 57 5.73 12.42 17.52
C LEU A 57 7.11 13.07 17.44
N VAL A 58 7.20 14.21 16.73
CA VAL A 58 8.46 14.95 16.58
C VAL A 58 9.07 15.35 17.94
N PRO A 59 8.35 16.01 18.86
CA PRO A 59 8.92 16.37 20.15
C PRO A 59 9.29 15.14 21.00
N VAL A 60 8.43 14.12 21.08
CA VAL A 60 8.75 12.91 21.86
C VAL A 60 10.00 12.21 21.33
N SER A 61 10.10 12.01 20.00
CA SER A 61 11.26 11.36 19.38
C SER A 61 12.55 12.16 19.54
N LYS A 62 12.47 13.51 19.61
CA LYS A 62 13.61 14.37 19.93
C LYS A 62 14.14 14.14 21.33
N GLU A 63 13.26 13.91 22.30
CA GLU A 63 13.61 13.76 23.72
C GLU A 63 14.11 12.37 24.08
N VAL A 64 13.61 11.33 23.41
CA VAL A 64 13.91 9.91 23.68
C VAL A 64 15.40 9.60 23.89
N PRO A 65 16.36 10.09 23.07
CA PRO A 65 17.78 9.83 23.29
C PRO A 65 18.34 10.27 24.65
N SER A 66 17.66 11.22 25.34
CA SER A 66 18.02 11.66 26.69
C SER A 66 17.33 10.86 27.80
N ARG A 67 16.30 10.07 27.46
CA ARG A 67 15.49 9.30 28.40
C ARG A 67 15.82 7.80 28.42
N THR A 68 16.72 7.35 27.53
CA THR A 68 17.08 5.93 27.38
C THR A 68 18.58 5.72 27.48
N THR A 69 18.98 4.54 27.96
CA THR A 69 20.34 4.01 27.84
C THR A 69 20.46 2.96 26.73
N ASP A 70 19.36 2.60 26.07
CA ASP A 70 19.34 1.63 24.98
C ASP A 70 19.71 2.32 23.65
N ALA A 71 20.84 1.89 23.07
CA ALA A 71 21.36 2.49 21.85
C ALA A 71 20.42 2.32 20.64
N ALA A 72 19.67 1.21 20.55
CA ALA A 72 18.74 0.98 19.45
C ALA A 72 17.54 1.95 19.54
N ILE A 73 17.04 2.19 20.76
CA ILE A 73 15.95 3.15 21.00
C ILE A 73 16.42 4.58 20.79
N ALA A 74 17.62 4.93 21.28
CA ALA A 74 18.20 6.25 21.03
C ALA A 74 18.38 6.53 19.53
N ASN A 75 18.86 5.54 18.77
CA ASN A 75 19.01 5.66 17.32
C ASN A 75 17.65 5.75 16.62
N ALA A 76 16.68 4.91 17.00
CA ALA A 76 15.33 5.01 16.47
C ALA A 76 14.70 6.38 16.75
N GLY A 77 14.88 6.95 17.94
CA GLY A 77 14.44 8.30 18.29
C GLY A 77 15.02 9.37 17.34
N ARG A 78 16.33 9.33 17.08
CA ARG A 78 16.98 10.25 16.13
C ARG A 78 16.45 10.09 14.70
N ASP A 79 16.39 8.86 14.21
CA ASP A 79 15.89 8.54 12.88
C ASP A 79 14.45 9.04 12.66
N ILE A 80 13.58 8.82 13.65
CA ILE A 80 12.18 9.22 13.61
C ILE A 80 12.05 10.74 13.69
N PHE A 81 12.79 11.39 14.59
CA PHE A 81 12.83 12.84 14.69
C PHE A 81 13.24 13.48 13.35
N GLU A 82 14.33 13.03 12.74
CA GLU A 82 14.82 13.59 11.47
C GLU A 82 13.87 13.31 10.30
N GLY A 83 13.31 12.10 10.23
CA GLY A 83 12.37 11.70 9.18
C GLY A 83 11.08 12.50 9.24
N HIS A 84 10.43 12.51 10.41
CA HIS A 84 9.15 13.20 10.59
C HIS A 84 9.28 14.72 10.60
N SER A 85 10.41 15.29 11.05
CA SER A 85 10.63 16.74 10.96
C SER A 85 10.71 17.23 9.51
N ARG A 86 11.43 16.50 8.64
CA ARG A 86 11.47 16.82 7.20
C ARG A 86 10.08 16.66 6.57
N LEU A 87 9.36 15.61 6.94
CA LEU A 87 8.01 15.38 6.45
C LEU A 87 7.02 16.49 6.91
N ASP A 88 7.15 17.01 8.13
CA ASP A 88 6.33 18.12 8.64
C ASP A 88 6.62 19.43 7.88
N VAL A 89 7.87 19.66 7.47
CA VAL A 89 8.23 20.80 6.61
C VAL A 89 7.57 20.68 5.24
N ASP A 90 7.68 19.52 4.58
CA ASP A 90 7.07 19.27 3.26
C ASP A 90 5.53 19.36 3.34
N LEU A 91 4.93 18.84 4.42
CA LEU A 91 3.50 18.97 4.70
C LEU A 91 3.07 20.43 4.84
N ARG A 92 3.79 21.22 5.64
CA ARG A 92 3.44 22.63 5.86
C ARG A 92 3.50 23.45 4.58
N LYS A 93 4.54 23.22 3.79
CA LYS A 93 4.68 23.83 2.47
C LYS A 93 3.50 23.45 1.57
N THR A 94 3.21 22.16 1.44
CA THR A 94 2.10 21.65 0.62
C THR A 94 0.75 22.23 1.07
N ALA A 95 0.47 22.26 2.37
CA ALA A 95 -0.77 22.81 2.90
C ALA A 95 -0.89 24.33 2.66
N GLN A 96 0.22 25.08 2.75
CA GLN A 96 0.25 26.51 2.43
C GLN A 96 -0.02 26.74 0.93
N GLU A 97 0.64 26.00 0.05
CA GLU A 97 0.45 26.09 -1.41
C GLU A 97 -0.99 25.76 -1.83
N LEU A 98 -1.61 24.80 -1.14
CA LEU A 98 -2.98 24.35 -1.41
C LEU A 98 -4.06 25.08 -0.60
N GLY A 99 -3.71 26.08 0.21
CA GLY A 99 -4.66 26.84 1.04
C GLY A 99 -5.39 26.01 2.10
N VAL A 100 -4.80 24.90 2.56
CA VAL A 100 -5.38 24.02 3.59
C VAL A 100 -4.99 24.54 4.98
N ILE A 101 -5.99 24.93 5.76
CA ILE A 101 -5.79 25.33 7.16
C ILE A 101 -5.55 24.08 8.00
N MET A 102 -4.42 24.04 8.70
CA MET A 102 -4.09 22.96 9.62
C MET A 102 -4.20 23.42 11.07
N GLN A 103 -4.74 22.54 11.91
CA GLN A 103 -4.70 22.72 13.36
C GLN A 103 -3.28 22.46 13.86
N ASN A 104 -2.81 23.27 14.81
CA ASN A 104 -1.46 23.16 15.34
C ASN A 104 -1.38 22.45 16.70
N ASP A 105 -2.51 22.24 17.36
CA ASP A 105 -2.55 21.73 18.73
C ASP A 105 -2.53 20.19 18.76
N VAL A 106 -1.86 19.65 19.77
CA VAL A 106 -1.89 18.22 20.10
C VAL A 106 -3.31 17.88 20.57
N SER A 107 -3.91 16.82 20.03
CA SER A 107 -5.23 16.36 20.48
C SER A 107 -5.16 15.79 21.91
N GLY A 108 -6.27 15.81 22.64
CA GLY A 108 -6.32 15.23 23.99
C GLY A 108 -5.93 13.73 24.03
N GLU A 109 -6.29 12.98 22.99
CA GLU A 109 -5.87 11.58 22.82
C GLU A 109 -4.35 11.45 22.71
N HIS A 110 -3.72 12.28 21.86
CA HIS A 110 -2.27 12.28 21.73
C HIS A 110 -1.56 12.78 22.98
N GLN A 111 -2.15 13.72 23.73
CA GLN A 111 -1.60 14.16 25.01
C GLN A 111 -1.55 13.00 26.01
N SER A 112 -2.62 12.19 26.12
CA SER A 112 -2.58 10.99 26.98
C SER A 112 -1.47 10.00 26.59
N LEU A 113 -1.17 9.85 25.29
CA LEU A 113 -0.05 8.99 24.86
C LEU A 113 1.31 9.55 25.29
N ILE A 114 1.49 10.88 25.21
CA ILE A 114 2.71 11.54 25.71
C ILE A 114 2.86 11.28 27.21
N ASP A 115 1.78 11.50 27.98
CA ASP A 115 1.78 11.34 29.43
C ASP A 115 2.07 9.88 29.83
N GLU A 116 1.46 8.90 29.14
CA GLU A 116 1.72 7.47 29.36
C GLU A 116 3.20 7.10 29.17
N MET A 117 3.85 7.65 28.14
CA MET A 117 5.29 7.46 27.95
C MET A 117 6.11 8.23 29.00
N ALA A 118 5.66 9.43 29.39
CA ALA A 118 6.35 10.28 30.35
C ALA A 118 6.44 9.64 31.75
N GLU A 119 5.39 8.96 32.20
CA GLU A 119 5.30 8.29 33.50
C GLU A 119 6.24 7.08 33.66
N ARG A 120 6.74 6.53 32.55
CA ARG A 120 7.59 5.34 32.53
C ARG A 120 9.08 5.72 32.49
N THR A 121 9.92 4.83 32.99
CA THR A 121 11.39 4.98 32.99
C THR A 121 12.11 3.70 32.57
N GLY A 122 13.36 3.82 32.09
CA GLY A 122 14.19 2.66 31.73
C GLY A 122 13.55 1.79 30.64
N ASP A 123 13.66 0.46 30.75
CA ASP A 123 13.12 -0.47 29.75
C ASP A 123 11.59 -0.33 29.55
N ASN A 124 10.85 0.04 30.60
CA ASN A 124 9.41 0.26 30.50
C ASN A 124 9.07 1.48 29.65
N HIS A 125 9.88 2.55 29.74
CA HIS A 125 9.77 3.71 28.86
C HIS A 125 10.06 3.30 27.41
N ASP A 126 11.15 2.58 27.20
CA ASP A 126 11.60 2.19 25.87
C ASP A 126 10.58 1.31 25.13
N ARG A 127 9.98 0.35 25.84
CA ARG A 127 8.90 -0.49 25.30
C ARG A 127 7.64 0.30 25.01
N ALA A 128 7.26 1.23 25.89
CA ALA A 128 6.09 2.08 25.67
C ALA A 128 6.29 2.98 24.45
N TYR A 129 7.44 3.66 24.35
CA TYR A 129 7.80 4.46 23.19
C TYR A 129 7.74 3.63 21.91
N ALA A 130 8.43 2.48 21.88
CA ALA A 130 8.46 1.65 20.68
C ALA A 130 7.07 1.16 20.27
N THR A 131 6.25 0.75 21.24
CA THR A 131 4.90 0.21 21.00
C THR A 131 3.93 1.29 20.54
N ILE A 132 3.82 2.40 21.27
CA ILE A 132 2.88 3.49 20.99
C ILE A 132 3.20 4.14 19.65
N VAL A 133 4.47 4.48 19.40
CA VAL A 133 4.87 5.08 18.13
C VAL A 133 4.62 4.13 16.97
N ARG A 134 4.95 2.84 17.13
CA ARG A 134 4.72 1.83 16.09
C ARG A 134 3.24 1.68 15.78
N GLN A 135 2.37 1.70 16.79
CA GLN A 135 0.93 1.60 16.61
C GLN A 135 0.36 2.80 15.85
N ALA A 136 0.78 4.01 16.21
CA ALA A 136 0.34 5.25 15.57
C ALA A 136 0.69 5.31 14.07
N GLN A 137 1.78 4.66 13.64
CA GLN A 137 2.13 4.59 12.21
C GLN A 137 1.12 3.76 11.40
N GLY A 138 0.55 2.70 11.99
CA GLY A 138 -0.22 1.69 11.26
C GLY A 138 -1.47 2.25 10.57
N GLY A 139 -2.25 3.05 11.30
CA GLY A 139 -3.45 3.67 10.74
C GLY A 139 -3.14 4.69 9.65
N LEU A 140 -2.12 5.53 9.88
CA LEU A 140 -1.71 6.53 8.90
C LEU A 140 -1.09 5.90 7.65
N LEU A 141 -0.45 4.74 7.76
CA LEU A 141 0.11 4.01 6.62
C LEU A 141 -0.98 3.66 5.60
N VAL A 142 -2.07 3.06 6.07
CA VAL A 142 -3.19 2.65 5.20
C VAL A 142 -3.79 3.87 4.51
N MET A 143 -4.03 4.96 5.25
CA MET A 143 -4.57 6.19 4.67
C MET A 143 -3.61 6.82 3.66
N SER A 144 -2.32 6.89 3.98
CA SER A 144 -1.31 7.50 3.09
C SER A 144 -1.17 6.71 1.78
N VAL A 145 -1.22 5.38 1.85
CA VAL A 145 -1.21 4.49 0.68
C VAL A 145 -2.46 4.69 -0.17
N GLN A 146 -3.64 4.74 0.46
CA GLN A 146 -4.89 5.01 -0.23
C GLN A 146 -4.84 6.38 -0.94
N THR A 147 -4.40 7.42 -0.23
CA THR A 147 -4.23 8.77 -0.81
C THR A 147 -3.27 8.75 -1.99
N ARG A 148 -2.10 8.10 -1.88
CA ARG A 148 -1.17 7.97 -3.02
C ARG A 148 -1.89 7.31 -4.19
N ALA A 149 -2.61 6.21 -3.95
CA ALA A 149 -3.24 5.45 -5.01
C ALA A 149 -4.29 6.29 -5.77
N THR A 150 -5.14 7.04 -5.06
CA THR A 150 -6.36 7.63 -5.62
C THR A 150 -6.35 9.13 -5.85
N THR A 151 -5.47 9.89 -5.18
CA THR A 151 -5.49 11.35 -5.35
C THR A 151 -5.19 11.72 -6.80
N GLN A 152 -5.86 12.75 -7.30
CA GLN A 152 -5.57 13.36 -8.60
C GLN A 152 -4.57 14.53 -8.48
N ASN A 153 -4.30 15.00 -7.25
CA ASN A 153 -3.37 16.09 -6.96
C ASN A 153 -1.93 15.60 -6.86
N THR A 154 -1.04 16.12 -7.72
CA THR A 154 0.35 15.65 -7.83
C THR A 154 1.22 16.01 -6.62
N GLU A 155 0.99 17.15 -5.97
CA GLU A 155 1.70 17.53 -4.75
C GLU A 155 1.32 16.58 -3.61
N ILE A 156 0.02 16.35 -3.43
CA ILE A 156 -0.49 15.41 -2.42
C ILE A 156 -0.05 13.97 -2.75
N ARG A 157 0.00 13.60 -4.03
CA ARG A 157 0.50 12.29 -4.46
C ARG A 157 1.97 12.10 -4.09
N THR A 158 2.77 13.16 -4.23
CA THR A 158 4.20 13.15 -3.86
C THR A 158 4.38 13.07 -2.35
N LEU A 159 3.68 13.93 -1.61
CA LEU A 159 3.72 13.96 -0.15
C LEU A 159 3.25 12.64 0.46
N SER A 160 2.17 12.05 -0.06
CA SER A 160 1.69 10.74 0.40
C SER A 160 2.71 9.63 0.14
N HIS A 161 3.42 9.64 -1.00
CA HIS A 161 4.50 8.69 -1.24
C HIS A 161 5.67 8.84 -0.26
N GLN A 162 6.13 10.07 0.00
CA GLN A 162 7.17 10.35 1.00
C GLN A 162 6.73 9.93 2.41
N THR A 163 5.45 10.17 2.72
CA THR A 163 4.83 9.74 3.98
C THR A 163 4.91 8.23 4.12
N VAL A 164 4.43 7.47 3.13
CA VAL A 164 4.44 6.00 3.17
C VAL A 164 5.86 5.45 3.41
N GLN A 165 6.87 5.98 2.72
CA GLN A 165 8.27 5.57 2.93
C GLN A 165 8.77 5.88 4.34
N THR A 166 8.42 7.05 4.87
CA THR A 166 8.79 7.46 6.24
C THR A 166 8.12 6.56 7.27
N LEU A 167 6.81 6.31 7.15
CA LEU A 167 6.07 5.44 8.06
C LEU A 167 6.61 4.01 8.06
N ILE A 168 6.86 3.44 6.89
CA ILE A 168 7.48 2.12 6.73
C ILE A 168 8.84 2.06 7.45
N ARG A 169 9.70 3.07 7.23
CA ARG A 169 11.00 3.14 7.87
C ARG A 169 10.84 3.19 9.40
N THR A 170 9.99 4.08 9.91
CA THR A 170 9.68 4.22 11.34
C THR A 170 9.21 2.89 11.92
N MET A 171 8.27 2.21 11.26
CA MET A 171 7.77 0.91 11.70
C MET A 171 8.89 -0.13 11.77
N THR A 172 9.74 -0.20 10.75
CA THR A 172 10.86 -1.16 10.69
C THR A 172 11.94 -0.88 11.73
N VAL A 173 12.37 0.39 11.92
CA VAL A 173 13.40 0.70 12.92
C VAL A 173 12.91 0.39 14.34
N LEU A 174 11.64 0.66 14.63
CA LEU A 174 11.04 0.31 15.92
C LEU A 174 10.94 -1.21 16.12
N GLU A 175 10.44 -1.94 15.12
CA GLU A 175 10.35 -3.41 15.17
C GLU A 175 11.73 -4.05 15.38
N ASN A 176 12.78 -3.51 14.74
CA ASN A 176 14.16 -3.99 14.85
C ASN A 176 14.78 -3.76 16.24
N THR A 177 14.20 -2.89 17.09
CA THR A 177 14.65 -2.76 18.49
C THR A 177 14.32 -3.99 19.32
N GLY A 178 13.37 -4.83 18.88
CA GLY A 178 12.85 -5.95 19.66
C GLY A 178 12.00 -5.54 20.87
N LYS A 179 11.67 -4.24 21.02
CA LYS A 179 10.90 -3.72 22.15
C LYS A 179 9.41 -3.44 21.84
N VAL A 180 9.00 -3.56 20.58
CA VAL A 180 7.60 -3.41 20.17
C VAL A 180 6.77 -4.57 20.71
N ASP A 181 5.76 -4.25 21.50
CA ASP A 181 4.76 -5.23 21.94
C ASP A 181 3.80 -5.58 20.78
N PRO A 182 3.34 -6.85 20.65
CA PRO A 182 2.39 -7.25 19.61
C PRO A 182 1.06 -6.47 19.60
N SER A 183 0.67 -5.82 20.70
CA SER A 183 -0.48 -4.90 20.74
C SER A 183 -0.34 -3.72 19.78
N ALA A 184 0.88 -3.33 19.39
CA ALA A 184 1.12 -2.28 18.40
C ALA A 184 0.63 -2.64 16.98
N LEU A 185 0.27 -3.91 16.76
CA LEU A 185 -0.27 -4.41 15.50
C LEU A 185 -1.81 -4.34 15.45
N GLU A 186 -2.44 -3.81 16.48
CA GLU A 186 -3.87 -3.59 16.54
C GLU A 186 -4.16 -2.14 16.16
N LEU A 187 -4.91 -1.93 15.06
CA LEU A 187 -5.29 -0.59 14.62
C LEU A 187 -6.23 0.06 15.65
N VAL A 188 -5.88 1.26 16.10
CA VAL A 188 -6.62 2.03 17.13
C VAL A 188 -8.08 2.31 16.70
N THR A 189 -8.40 2.25 15.41
CA THR A 189 -9.75 2.42 14.86
C THR A 189 -10.67 1.21 15.06
N ALA A 190 -10.16 0.09 15.58
CA ALA A 190 -10.94 -1.12 15.84
C ALA A 190 -10.92 -1.51 17.31
N LYS A 191 -11.43 -0.65 18.21
CA LYS A 191 -12.06 -1.15 19.44
C LYS A 191 -13.44 -1.76 19.09
N ALA A 192 -13.41 -2.85 18.35
CA ALA A 192 -14.49 -3.83 18.36
C ALA A 192 -14.04 -4.96 19.28
N GLN A 193 -14.81 -5.20 20.34
CA GLN A 193 -14.58 -6.27 21.31
C GLN A 193 -14.32 -7.60 20.60
N VAL A 194 -13.17 -8.19 20.85
CA VAL A 194 -12.99 -9.63 20.70
C VAL A 194 -12.36 -10.15 21.99
N ASN A 195 -13.21 -10.70 22.87
CA ASN A 195 -12.75 -11.70 23.82
C ASN A 195 -12.25 -12.90 22.99
N ALA A 196 -10.94 -13.06 22.87
CA ALA A 196 -10.36 -14.26 22.29
C ALA A 196 -9.40 -14.90 23.29
N VAL A 197 -9.85 -16.04 23.82
CA VAL A 197 -9.02 -17.03 24.51
C VAL A 197 -7.83 -17.39 23.63
N ARG A 198 -6.63 -17.28 24.19
CA ARG A 198 -5.36 -17.60 23.53
C ARG A 198 -5.26 -19.12 23.33
N VAL A 199 -5.53 -19.60 22.12
CA VAL A 199 -5.20 -20.97 21.71
C VAL A 199 -3.85 -20.94 21.01
N LEU A 200 -2.84 -21.55 21.65
CA LEU A 200 -1.52 -21.75 21.07
C LEU A 200 -1.57 -22.94 20.10
N GLY A 201 -1.70 -22.64 18.81
CA GLY A 201 -1.58 -23.58 17.69
C GLY A 201 -1.31 -22.81 16.40
N GLN A 202 -0.64 -23.45 15.44
CA GLN A 202 -0.35 -22.90 14.10
C GLN A 202 -1.67 -22.76 13.31
N ASN A 203 -2.49 -21.77 13.63
CA ASN A 203 -3.63 -21.40 12.80
C ASN A 203 -3.26 -20.14 12.03
N VAL A 204 -3.06 -20.27 10.71
CA VAL A 204 -2.81 -19.14 9.81
C VAL A 204 -4.01 -18.20 9.88
N GLU A 205 -3.76 -16.91 10.09
CA GLU A 205 -4.84 -15.92 10.04
C GLU A 205 -5.47 -15.91 8.64
N PRO A 206 -6.80 -15.94 8.50
CA PRO A 206 -7.44 -15.91 7.18
C PRO A 206 -6.95 -14.74 6.31
N SER A 207 -6.72 -13.57 6.91
CA SER A 207 -6.21 -12.36 6.24
C SER A 207 -4.80 -12.56 5.67
N ASP A 208 -3.91 -13.28 6.37
CA ASP A 208 -2.56 -13.59 5.89
C ASP A 208 -2.61 -14.55 4.70
N ARG A 209 -3.46 -15.59 4.77
CA ARG A 209 -3.66 -16.53 3.66
C ARG A 209 -4.21 -15.80 2.44
N GLU A 210 -5.26 -14.99 2.62
CA GLU A 210 -5.89 -14.23 1.54
C GLU A 210 -4.90 -13.30 0.85
N LEU A 211 -4.08 -12.58 1.61
CA LEU A 211 -3.08 -11.69 1.04
C LEU A 211 -2.05 -12.45 0.19
N LEU A 212 -1.50 -13.55 0.70
CA LEU A 212 -0.49 -14.32 -0.04
C LEU A 212 -1.07 -14.89 -1.34
N VAL A 213 -2.33 -15.33 -1.32
CA VAL A 213 -3.07 -15.75 -2.52
C VAL A 213 -3.23 -14.60 -3.52
N LEU A 214 -3.59 -13.41 -3.05
CA LEU A 214 -3.76 -12.22 -3.90
C LEU A 214 -2.44 -11.76 -4.52
N LEU A 215 -1.36 -11.68 -3.75
CA LEU A 215 -0.03 -11.30 -4.25
C LEU A 215 0.53 -12.32 -5.24
N THR A 216 0.24 -13.61 -5.04
CA THR A 216 0.61 -14.67 -5.99
C THR A 216 -0.12 -14.47 -7.32
N ARG A 217 -1.46 -14.34 -7.28
CA ARG A 217 -2.27 -14.10 -8.47
C ARG A 217 -1.85 -12.85 -9.22
N HIS A 218 -1.56 -11.77 -8.49
CA HIS A 218 -1.05 -10.53 -9.06
C HIS A 218 0.24 -10.76 -9.84
N SER A 219 1.19 -11.51 -9.27
CA SER A 219 2.47 -11.79 -9.94
C SER A 219 2.34 -12.76 -11.12
N LEU A 220 1.40 -13.71 -11.08
CA LEU A 220 1.21 -14.72 -12.13
C LEU A 220 0.86 -14.13 -13.50
N TRP A 221 0.07 -13.04 -13.55
CA TRP A 221 -0.26 -12.37 -14.82
C TRP A 221 0.70 -11.21 -15.13
N GLN A 222 1.08 -10.43 -14.11
CA GLN A 222 1.83 -9.19 -14.30
C GLN A 222 3.27 -9.46 -14.76
N LYS A 223 3.92 -10.52 -14.26
CA LYS A 223 5.28 -10.90 -14.68
C LYS A 223 5.37 -11.22 -16.18
N PRO A 224 4.57 -12.16 -16.74
CA PRO A 224 4.63 -12.43 -18.18
C PRO A 224 4.19 -11.24 -19.03
N ALA A 225 3.14 -10.51 -18.65
CA ALA A 225 2.70 -9.31 -19.37
C ALA A 225 3.78 -8.21 -19.41
N SER A 226 4.52 -8.03 -18.31
CA SER A 226 5.63 -7.09 -18.22
C SER A 226 6.83 -7.54 -19.06
N ARG A 227 7.13 -8.84 -19.11
CA ARG A 227 8.19 -9.36 -19.98
C ARG A 227 7.83 -9.16 -21.46
N GLU A 228 6.62 -9.54 -21.84
CA GLU A 228 6.12 -9.34 -23.20
C GLU A 228 6.17 -7.86 -23.61
N SER A 229 5.69 -6.96 -22.74
CA SER A 229 5.70 -5.52 -23.00
C SER A 229 7.13 -4.97 -23.05
N SER A 230 8.08 -5.55 -22.31
CA SER A 230 9.50 -5.17 -22.41
C SER A 230 10.11 -5.48 -23.78
N ASP A 231 9.61 -6.52 -24.45
CA ASP A 231 10.08 -6.94 -25.77
C ASP A 231 9.35 -6.21 -26.91
N ARG A 232 8.06 -5.95 -26.73
CA ARG A 232 7.15 -5.48 -27.81
C ARG A 232 6.79 -4.00 -27.77
N ALA A 233 6.94 -3.32 -26.62
CA ALA A 233 6.53 -1.93 -26.50
C ALA A 233 7.28 -1.03 -27.49
N ARG A 234 6.58 -0.04 -28.05
CA ARG A 234 7.17 0.91 -29.00
C ARG A 234 7.98 1.96 -28.26
N ASP A 235 7.48 2.46 -27.15
CA ASP A 235 8.18 3.42 -26.30
C ASP A 235 9.33 2.75 -25.51
N ALA A 236 10.53 3.32 -25.62
CA ALA A 236 11.72 2.81 -24.93
C ALA A 236 11.62 2.89 -23.39
N LYS A 237 10.91 3.91 -22.88
CA LYS A 237 10.62 4.07 -21.45
C LYS A 237 9.68 2.99 -20.97
N VAL A 238 8.63 2.66 -21.75
CA VAL A 238 7.75 1.53 -21.44
C VAL A 238 8.52 0.22 -21.45
N ARG A 239 9.36 -0.05 -22.46
CA ARG A 239 10.21 -1.26 -22.47
C ARG A 239 11.05 -1.40 -21.21
N LYS A 240 11.73 -0.31 -20.81
CA LYS A 240 12.57 -0.29 -19.61
C LYS A 240 11.77 -0.52 -18.34
N VAL A 241 10.64 0.17 -18.18
CA VAL A 241 9.75 0.02 -17.01
C VAL A 241 9.21 -1.41 -16.94
N ALA A 242 8.70 -1.93 -18.05
CA ALA A 242 8.16 -3.29 -18.12
C ALA A 242 9.22 -4.36 -17.78
N GLY A 243 10.46 -4.21 -18.30
CA GLY A 243 11.55 -5.12 -17.98
C GLY A 243 11.90 -5.10 -16.49
N GLN A 244 11.86 -3.92 -15.88
CA GLN A 244 12.08 -3.76 -14.44
C GLN A 244 10.96 -4.40 -13.61
N LEU A 245 9.69 -4.15 -13.96
CA LEU A 245 8.54 -4.79 -13.31
C LEU A 245 8.62 -6.32 -13.39
N ALA A 246 9.01 -6.89 -14.54
CA ALA A 246 9.16 -8.34 -14.69
C ALA A 246 10.21 -8.93 -13.73
N ALA A 247 11.33 -8.22 -13.52
CA ALA A 247 12.35 -8.62 -12.56
C ALA A 247 11.85 -8.48 -11.11
N GLU A 248 11.18 -7.39 -10.79
CA GLU A 248 10.66 -7.09 -9.46
C GLU A 248 9.50 -8.02 -9.05
N HIS A 249 8.65 -8.47 -9.99
CA HIS A 249 7.68 -9.52 -9.72
C HIS A 249 8.30 -10.88 -9.41
N THR A 250 9.53 -11.15 -9.90
CA THR A 250 10.27 -12.35 -9.49
C THR A 250 10.69 -12.25 -8.02
N GLN A 251 11.12 -11.06 -7.57
CA GLN A 251 11.43 -10.80 -6.16
C GLN A 251 10.18 -10.92 -5.27
N LEU A 252 9.06 -10.35 -5.73
CA LEU A 252 7.79 -10.45 -5.01
C LEU A 252 7.32 -11.90 -4.87
N THR A 253 7.39 -12.69 -5.95
CA THR A 253 7.03 -14.11 -5.91
C THR A 253 7.90 -14.88 -4.92
N GLN A 254 9.21 -14.63 -4.88
CA GLN A 254 10.11 -15.27 -3.91
C GLN A 254 9.72 -14.96 -2.46
N ALA A 255 9.45 -13.69 -2.15
CA ALA A 255 9.05 -13.29 -0.79
C ALA A 255 7.71 -13.94 -0.37
N VAL A 256 6.74 -13.98 -1.29
CA VAL A 256 5.41 -14.57 -1.04
C VAL A 256 5.49 -16.09 -0.88
N THR A 257 6.25 -16.78 -1.75
CA THR A 257 6.44 -18.24 -1.64
C THR A 257 7.18 -18.62 -0.36
N GLU A 258 8.18 -17.85 0.04
CA GLU A 258 8.90 -18.10 1.30
C GLU A 258 7.99 -17.90 2.52
N ALA A 259 7.19 -16.82 2.54
CA ALA A 259 6.21 -16.61 3.61
C ALA A 259 5.17 -17.73 3.67
N ALA A 260 4.61 -18.12 2.51
CA ALA A 260 3.63 -19.19 2.40
C ALA A 260 4.18 -20.54 2.88
N ARG A 261 5.44 -20.85 2.55
CA ARG A 261 6.14 -22.04 3.03
C ARG A 261 6.31 -22.03 4.56
N GLN A 262 6.65 -20.88 5.15
CA GLN A 262 6.84 -20.77 6.59
C GLN A 262 5.55 -20.91 7.39
N ILE A 263 4.40 -20.50 6.83
CA ILE A 263 3.11 -20.54 7.53
C ILE A 263 2.15 -21.61 6.99
N GLY A 264 2.53 -22.41 6.00
CA GLY A 264 1.70 -23.51 5.49
C GLY A 264 0.49 -23.07 4.66
N VAL A 265 0.70 -22.13 3.74
CA VAL A 265 -0.34 -21.66 2.80
C VAL A 265 -0.08 -22.24 1.41
N ASP A 266 -1.09 -22.91 0.86
CA ASP A 266 -1.09 -23.31 -0.55
C ASP A 266 -1.36 -22.10 -1.44
N LEU A 267 -0.51 -21.93 -2.45
CA LEU A 267 -0.58 -20.83 -3.39
C LEU A 267 -1.22 -21.28 -4.71
N PRO A 268 -2.04 -20.43 -5.35
CA PRO A 268 -2.62 -20.74 -6.65
C PRO A 268 -1.53 -20.81 -7.74
N SER A 269 -1.75 -21.65 -8.75
CA SER A 269 -0.89 -21.79 -9.92
C SER A 269 -1.36 -20.96 -11.13
N GLU A 270 -2.57 -20.40 -11.08
CA GLU A 270 -3.17 -19.65 -12.19
C GLU A 270 -3.72 -18.28 -11.76
N PRO A 271 -3.66 -17.26 -12.65
CA PRO A 271 -4.43 -16.03 -12.47
C PRO A 271 -5.94 -16.28 -12.51
N THR A 272 -6.71 -15.31 -12.02
CA THR A 272 -8.18 -15.32 -12.20
C THR A 272 -8.56 -15.15 -13.67
N THR A 273 -9.80 -15.48 -14.03
CA THR A 273 -10.34 -15.25 -15.39
C THR A 273 -10.19 -13.79 -15.82
N GLU A 274 -10.42 -12.86 -14.91
CA GLU A 274 -10.27 -11.42 -15.16
C GLU A 274 -8.81 -11.03 -15.39
N GLN A 275 -7.87 -11.53 -14.59
CA GLN A 275 -6.43 -11.28 -14.81
C GLN A 275 -5.93 -11.86 -16.14
N LYS A 276 -6.48 -13.01 -16.56
CA LYS A 276 -6.20 -13.58 -17.88
C LYS A 276 -6.73 -12.66 -18.99
N SER A 277 -7.90 -12.03 -18.83
CA SER A 277 -8.43 -11.09 -19.83
C SER A 277 -7.57 -9.82 -19.94
N TRP A 278 -7.06 -9.30 -18.81
CA TRP A 278 -6.10 -8.17 -18.82
C TRP A 278 -4.80 -8.52 -19.56
N ALA A 279 -4.22 -9.69 -19.28
CA ALA A 279 -3.03 -10.15 -19.99
C ALA A 279 -3.30 -10.29 -21.49
N ASN A 280 -4.43 -10.89 -21.88
CA ASN A 280 -4.82 -11.03 -23.28
C ASN A 280 -5.02 -9.69 -23.99
N ALA A 281 -5.58 -8.68 -23.29
CA ALA A 281 -5.74 -7.34 -23.84
C ALA A 281 -4.39 -6.70 -24.18
N ILE A 282 -3.39 -6.86 -23.30
CA ILE A 282 -2.01 -6.41 -23.57
C ILE A 282 -1.42 -7.19 -24.75
N SER A 283 -1.49 -8.53 -24.74
CA SER A 283 -0.89 -9.35 -25.81
C SER A 283 -1.50 -9.10 -27.19
N SER A 284 -2.79 -8.74 -27.24
CA SER A 284 -3.52 -8.43 -28.48
C SER A 284 -3.27 -7.01 -29.00
N SER A 285 -2.70 -6.13 -28.18
CA SER A 285 -2.39 -4.75 -28.53
C SER A 285 -1.00 -4.61 -29.18
N SER A 286 -0.75 -3.49 -29.88
CA SER A 286 0.57 -3.22 -30.47
C SER A 286 0.86 -1.73 -30.57
N GLY A 287 2.12 -1.37 -30.79
CA GLY A 287 2.53 0.03 -30.94
C GLY A 287 2.17 0.88 -29.72
N ALA A 288 1.63 2.07 -29.96
CA ALA A 288 1.26 3.01 -28.89
C ALA A 288 0.06 2.54 -28.04
N GLU A 289 -0.79 1.66 -28.60
CA GLU A 289 -1.91 1.07 -27.85
C GLU A 289 -1.39 0.12 -26.77
N LEU A 290 -0.40 -0.71 -27.09
CA LEU A 290 0.27 -1.57 -26.11
C LEU A 290 0.91 -0.73 -25.00
N ASP A 291 1.65 0.30 -25.38
CA ASP A 291 2.32 1.19 -24.43
C ASP A 291 1.32 1.78 -23.41
N THR A 292 0.18 2.26 -23.91
CA THR A 292 -0.88 2.86 -23.08
C THR A 292 -1.61 1.81 -22.24
N MET A 293 -1.97 0.68 -22.84
CA MET A 293 -2.71 -0.41 -22.20
C MET A 293 -1.90 -0.99 -21.04
N PHE A 294 -0.63 -1.34 -21.29
CA PHE A 294 0.27 -1.86 -20.25
C PHE A 294 0.43 -0.85 -19.11
N ALA A 295 0.78 0.41 -19.43
CA ALA A 295 1.03 1.42 -18.40
C ALA A 295 -0.17 1.62 -17.46
N ASN A 296 -1.38 1.70 -18.03
CA ASN A 296 -2.59 1.96 -17.25
C ASN A 296 -3.13 0.72 -16.53
N LEU A 297 -3.20 -0.45 -17.17
CA LEU A 297 -3.69 -1.68 -16.52
C LEU A 297 -2.77 -2.08 -15.36
N SER A 298 -1.45 -2.05 -15.57
CA SER A 298 -0.49 -2.37 -14.53
C SER A 298 -0.59 -1.39 -13.36
N ARG A 299 -0.77 -0.10 -13.64
CA ARG A 299 -0.91 0.93 -12.60
C ARG A 299 -2.22 0.80 -11.82
N ALA A 300 -3.29 0.41 -12.50
CA ALA A 300 -4.59 0.16 -11.89
C ALA A 300 -4.51 -1.06 -10.97
N ALA A 301 -3.94 -2.16 -11.45
CA ALA A 301 -3.81 -3.39 -10.67
C ALA A 301 -2.95 -3.20 -9.40
N ASP A 302 -1.81 -2.51 -9.52
CA ASP A 302 -0.97 -2.21 -8.35
C ASP A 302 -1.72 -1.34 -7.33
N GLY A 303 -2.40 -0.28 -7.79
CA GLY A 303 -3.11 0.64 -6.92
C GLY A 303 -4.40 0.06 -6.30
N SER A 304 -5.01 -0.96 -6.89
CA SER A 304 -6.15 -1.67 -6.30
C SER A 304 -5.75 -2.61 -5.16
N LEU A 305 -4.52 -3.15 -5.20
CA LEU A 305 -4.03 -4.11 -4.21
C LEU A 305 -3.34 -3.44 -3.01
N ILE A 306 -2.72 -2.29 -3.25
CA ILE A 306 -1.75 -1.69 -2.33
C ILE A 306 -2.32 -1.35 -0.93
N THR A 307 -3.59 -0.94 -0.82
CA THR A 307 -4.22 -0.64 0.48
C THR A 307 -4.34 -1.88 1.37
N GLN A 308 -4.64 -3.05 0.78
CA GLN A 308 -4.72 -4.30 1.55
C GLN A 308 -3.33 -4.79 1.98
N VAL A 309 -2.32 -4.60 1.13
CA VAL A 309 -0.91 -4.84 1.48
C VAL A 309 -0.47 -3.95 2.63
N ALA A 310 -0.83 -2.67 2.61
CA ALA A 310 -0.55 -1.71 3.68
C ALA A 310 -1.22 -2.10 5.00
N HIS A 311 -2.49 -2.52 4.93
CA HIS A 311 -3.22 -3.01 6.09
C HIS A 311 -2.51 -4.21 6.71
N SER A 312 -2.21 -5.24 5.92
CA SER A 312 -1.46 -6.40 6.44
C SER A 312 -0.10 -6.02 7.00
N ARG A 313 0.67 -5.15 6.33
CA ARG A 313 1.96 -4.66 6.85
C ARG A 313 1.80 -3.99 8.21
N ALA A 314 0.71 -3.27 8.44
CA ALA A 314 0.41 -2.64 9.70
C ALA A 314 0.00 -3.64 10.79
N THR A 315 -0.83 -4.64 10.45
CA THR A 315 -1.59 -5.42 11.44
C THR A 315 -1.18 -6.87 11.63
N THR A 316 -0.52 -7.50 10.67
CA THR A 316 -0.28 -8.94 10.77
C THR A 316 0.66 -9.28 11.92
N LYS A 317 0.23 -10.24 12.76
CA LYS A 317 1.04 -10.82 13.83
C LYS A 317 2.03 -11.86 13.29
N SER A 318 1.83 -12.35 12.06
CA SER A 318 2.75 -13.26 11.37
C SER A 318 3.96 -12.51 10.82
N LEU A 319 5.15 -12.76 11.39
CA LEU A 319 6.39 -12.16 10.88
C LEU A 319 6.65 -12.50 9.39
N PRO A 320 6.47 -13.75 8.92
CA PRO A 320 6.65 -14.06 7.51
C PRO A 320 5.69 -13.28 6.61
N ALA A 321 4.42 -13.18 6.97
CA ALA A 321 3.46 -12.36 6.24
C ALA A 321 3.85 -10.88 6.26
N ARG A 322 4.29 -10.35 7.42
CA ARG A 322 4.73 -8.95 7.54
C ARG A 322 5.89 -8.61 6.60
N ILE A 323 6.86 -9.53 6.46
CA ILE A 323 8.00 -9.37 5.55
C ILE A 323 7.53 -9.39 4.09
N ALA A 324 6.63 -10.30 3.73
CA ALA A 324 6.04 -10.35 2.39
C ALA A 324 5.25 -9.06 2.09
N SER A 325 4.42 -8.59 3.02
CA SER A 325 3.66 -7.33 2.91
C SER A 325 4.58 -6.12 2.78
N GLN A 326 5.67 -6.06 3.54
CA GLN A 326 6.68 -5.02 3.41
C GLN A 326 7.31 -5.00 2.02
N THR A 327 7.71 -6.17 1.52
CA THR A 327 8.33 -6.32 0.20
C THR A 327 7.35 -5.90 -0.90
N ALA A 328 6.12 -6.39 -0.84
CA ALA A 328 5.05 -6.04 -1.75
C ALA A 328 4.79 -4.52 -1.74
N LEU A 329 4.66 -3.91 -0.55
CA LEU A 329 4.37 -2.48 -0.45
C LEU A 329 5.45 -1.63 -1.10
N THR A 330 6.73 -1.93 -0.83
CA THR A 330 7.86 -1.24 -1.43
C THR A 330 7.86 -1.37 -2.96
N LEU A 331 7.67 -2.58 -3.49
CA LEU A 331 7.69 -2.83 -4.93
C LEU A 331 6.49 -2.20 -5.65
N LEU A 332 5.27 -2.36 -5.13
CA LEU A 332 4.07 -1.80 -5.75
C LEU A 332 4.09 -0.26 -5.79
N LEU A 333 4.56 0.40 -4.72
CA LEU A 333 4.77 1.86 -4.75
C LEU A 333 5.77 2.28 -5.82
N LYS A 334 6.85 1.52 -5.96
CA LYS A 334 7.89 1.77 -6.96
C LYS A 334 7.36 1.56 -8.37
N HIS A 335 6.63 0.48 -8.62
CA HIS A 335 5.99 0.21 -9.89
C HIS A 335 5.03 1.34 -10.28
N MET A 336 4.16 1.76 -9.36
CA MET A 336 3.26 2.89 -9.59
C MET A 336 4.02 4.15 -10.04
N LEU A 337 5.13 4.48 -9.37
CA LEU A 337 5.99 5.61 -9.74
C LEU A 337 6.66 5.43 -11.12
N LEU A 338 7.15 4.24 -11.43
CA LEU A 338 7.77 3.93 -12.72
C LEU A 338 6.77 4.02 -13.88
N LEU A 339 5.57 3.46 -13.67
CA LEU A 339 4.46 3.49 -14.62
C LEU A 339 3.97 4.91 -14.85
N GLU A 340 3.74 5.69 -13.79
CA GLU A 340 3.42 7.13 -13.90
C GLU A 340 4.53 7.89 -14.61
N GLY A 341 5.78 7.52 -14.35
CA GLY A 341 6.95 8.03 -15.04
C GLY A 341 6.86 7.88 -16.55
N THR A 342 6.22 6.83 -17.10
CA THR A 342 6.06 6.67 -18.56
C THR A 342 5.35 7.86 -19.22
N GLY A 343 4.52 8.59 -18.47
CA GLY A 343 3.70 9.68 -18.98
C GLY A 343 2.41 9.23 -19.67
N LEU A 344 2.14 7.93 -19.68
CA LEU A 344 0.96 7.33 -20.32
C LEU A 344 -0.17 7.02 -19.34
N VAL A 345 0.14 6.99 -18.03
CA VAL A 345 -0.85 6.76 -16.97
C VAL A 345 -1.80 7.95 -16.86
N LYS A 346 -3.10 7.66 -16.92
CA LYS A 346 -4.15 8.66 -16.70
C LYS A 346 -4.38 8.89 -15.20
N ALA A 347 -4.74 10.12 -14.81
CA ALA A 347 -5.03 10.46 -13.42
C ALA A 347 -6.18 9.64 -12.81
N ASN A 348 -7.10 9.17 -13.66
CA ASN A 348 -8.20 8.29 -13.30
C ASN A 348 -7.90 6.81 -13.62
N SER A 349 -6.63 6.38 -13.67
CA SER A 349 -6.27 5.01 -14.03
C SER A 349 -6.90 3.94 -13.12
N LEU A 350 -7.21 4.26 -11.86
CA LEU A 350 -7.96 3.37 -10.96
C LEU A 350 -9.46 3.29 -11.29
N GLN A 351 -9.97 4.24 -12.07
CA GLN A 351 -11.34 4.32 -12.55
C GLN A 351 -11.44 3.98 -14.04
N MET A 352 -10.39 3.40 -14.66
CA MET A 352 -10.43 3.06 -16.08
C MET A 352 -11.49 1.99 -16.34
N THR A 353 -12.67 2.47 -16.71
CA THR A 353 -13.84 1.72 -17.19
C THR A 353 -13.73 1.35 -18.68
N ASP A 354 -12.77 1.95 -19.38
CA ASP A 354 -12.72 1.92 -20.84
C ASP A 354 -11.56 1.05 -21.30
N VAL A 355 -11.85 -0.22 -21.59
CA VAL A 355 -11.12 -0.94 -22.63
C VAL A 355 -11.50 -0.26 -23.94
N PRO A 356 -10.56 0.22 -24.78
CA PRO A 356 -10.90 0.70 -26.11
C PRO A 356 -11.73 -0.39 -26.79
N ALA A 357 -12.90 -0.03 -27.30
CA ALA A 357 -13.68 -0.95 -28.11
C ALA A 357 -12.75 -1.47 -29.21
N ILE A 358 -12.46 -2.78 -29.19
CA ILE A 358 -11.90 -3.47 -30.34
C ILE A 358 -12.74 -2.99 -31.51
N ALA A 359 -12.12 -2.37 -32.53
CA ALA A 359 -12.81 -1.80 -33.66
C ALA A 359 -13.60 -2.90 -34.38
N GLN A 360 -14.81 -3.17 -33.92
CA GLN A 360 -15.77 -4.00 -34.59
C GLN A 360 -16.31 -3.15 -35.74
N SER A 361 -16.15 -3.68 -36.95
CA SER A 361 -16.66 -3.11 -38.18
C SER A 361 -18.09 -2.60 -38.00
N LYS A 362 -18.33 -1.33 -38.37
CA LYS A 362 -19.66 -0.69 -38.40
C LYS A 362 -20.69 -1.61 -39.06
N SER A 363 -21.74 -1.97 -38.34
CA SER A 363 -23.02 -2.35 -38.93
C SER A 363 -24.12 -1.46 -38.34
N SER A 364 -25.07 -1.11 -39.20
CA SER A 364 -25.99 0.01 -39.12
C SER A 364 -27.28 -0.27 -38.33
N SER A 365 -27.72 0.76 -37.61
CA SER A 365 -29.11 1.23 -37.36
C SER A 365 -30.15 0.37 -36.61
N GLY A 366 -30.71 0.97 -35.55
CA GLY A 366 -32.06 0.76 -35.01
C GLY A 366 -32.39 1.80 -33.89
N PRO A 367 -33.58 2.43 -33.84
CA PRO A 367 -33.88 3.56 -32.94
C PRO A 367 -34.32 3.13 -31.52
N PRO A 368 -34.26 4.02 -30.49
CA PRO A 368 -34.49 3.65 -29.09
C PRO A 368 -35.96 3.88 -28.67
N PRO A 369 -36.48 3.14 -27.66
CA PRO A 369 -37.71 3.52 -26.96
C PRO A 369 -37.44 4.34 -25.68
N GLN A 370 -38.43 5.19 -25.39
CA GLN A 370 -38.46 6.32 -24.46
C GLN A 370 -38.56 6.00 -22.95
N GLU A 371 -38.27 7.05 -22.18
CA GLU A 371 -38.33 7.24 -20.74
C GLU A 371 -39.75 7.22 -20.12
N GLY A 372 -39.80 6.83 -18.84
CA GLY A 372 -40.75 7.29 -17.81
C GLY A 372 -40.08 7.01 -16.46
N GLY A 373 -39.94 7.91 -15.49
CA GLY A 373 -40.75 9.05 -15.09
C GLY A 373 -41.15 8.79 -13.63
N GLY A 374 -40.53 9.50 -12.66
CA GLY A 374 -40.92 9.37 -11.25
C GLY A 374 -39.90 9.86 -10.23
N SER A 375 -39.94 11.15 -9.90
CA SER A 375 -39.29 11.79 -8.76
C SER A 375 -39.96 11.44 -7.43
N SER A 376 -39.19 11.26 -6.35
CA SER A 376 -39.60 11.66 -4.99
C SER A 376 -38.41 11.74 -4.04
N THR A 377 -38.22 12.95 -3.50
CA THR A 377 -37.35 13.31 -2.39
C THR A 377 -37.89 12.79 -1.07
N SER A 378 -37.05 12.21 -0.21
CA SER A 378 -37.29 12.10 1.23
C SER A 378 -35.96 12.01 1.98
N VAL A 379 -35.70 13.03 2.79
CA VAL A 379 -34.63 13.08 3.79
C VAL A 379 -35.06 12.20 4.96
N ALA A 380 -34.23 11.22 5.33
CA ALA A 380 -34.30 10.54 6.62
C ALA A 380 -32.87 10.27 7.12
N LEU A 381 -32.51 10.96 8.20
CA LEU A 381 -31.34 10.67 9.02
C LEU A 381 -31.46 9.24 9.58
N LEU A 382 -30.51 8.37 9.28
CA LEU A 382 -30.26 7.16 10.07
C LEU A 382 -28.76 6.94 10.24
N THR A 383 -28.35 7.00 11.50
CA THR A 383 -27.14 6.42 12.08
C THR A 383 -26.90 5.00 11.57
N GLY A 384 -25.72 4.74 11.00
CA GLY A 384 -25.30 3.41 10.57
C GLY A 384 -23.81 3.39 10.23
N ILE A 385 -23.08 2.56 10.97
CA ILE A 385 -21.66 2.26 10.77
C ILE A 385 -21.44 1.83 9.32
N VAL A 386 -20.77 2.67 8.53
CA VAL A 386 -20.27 2.28 7.20
C VAL A 386 -18.96 1.54 7.42
N VAL A 387 -19.04 0.22 7.56
CA VAL A 387 -17.93 -0.65 7.19
C VAL A 387 -17.75 -0.46 5.68
N LEU A 388 -16.82 0.42 5.31
CA LEU A 388 -16.42 0.64 3.93
C LEU A 388 -15.76 -0.64 3.41
N VAL A 389 -16.55 -1.54 2.83
CA VAL A 389 -16.12 -2.66 1.95
C VAL A 389 -15.59 -2.13 0.59
N VAL A 390 -15.06 -0.90 0.55
CA VAL A 390 -14.83 -0.16 -0.70
C VAL A 390 -13.57 -0.58 -1.46
N ALA A 391 -12.74 -1.50 -0.95
CA ALA A 391 -11.62 -2.03 -1.75
C ALA A 391 -11.93 -3.32 -2.54
N GLY A 392 -13.07 -3.97 -2.30
CA GLY A 392 -13.45 -5.21 -3.01
C GLY A 392 -14.66 -5.06 -3.94
N ALA A 393 -15.65 -4.23 -3.58
CA ALA A 393 -16.88 -4.10 -4.36
C ALA A 393 -16.78 -3.11 -5.53
N GLY A 394 -15.86 -2.13 -5.45
CA GLY A 394 -15.64 -1.15 -6.52
C GLY A 394 -15.00 -1.75 -7.78
N THR A 395 -14.18 -2.78 -7.63
CA THR A 395 -13.66 -3.59 -8.74
C THR A 395 -14.71 -4.60 -9.25
N LEU A 396 -15.56 -5.13 -8.36
CA LEU A 396 -16.57 -6.14 -8.72
C LEU A 396 -17.77 -5.61 -9.54
N TRP A 397 -18.02 -4.31 -9.60
CA TRP A 397 -19.14 -3.76 -10.40
C TRP A 397 -18.76 -3.38 -11.85
N LEU A 398 -17.46 -3.38 -12.19
CA LEU A 398 -16.97 -2.64 -13.36
C LEU A 398 -16.57 -3.44 -14.61
N VAL A 399 -16.87 -4.75 -14.69
CA VAL A 399 -16.67 -5.54 -15.94
C VAL A 399 -17.84 -6.49 -16.21
N ARG A 400 -19.10 -5.99 -16.21
CA ARG A 400 -20.26 -6.78 -16.67
C ARG A 400 -20.50 -6.70 -18.20
N ALA A 401 -19.64 -6.00 -18.95
CA ALA A 401 -19.91 -5.69 -20.36
C ALA A 401 -19.41 -6.74 -21.39
N VAL A 402 -18.76 -7.85 -21.00
CA VAL A 402 -18.14 -8.78 -22.00
C VAL A 402 -18.52 -10.26 -21.83
N GLY A 403 -19.33 -10.63 -20.83
CA GLY A 403 -19.60 -12.04 -20.53
C GLY A 403 -20.75 -12.73 -21.30
N HIS A 404 -21.56 -12.02 -22.10
CA HIS A 404 -22.87 -12.56 -22.51
C HIS A 404 -23.16 -12.66 -24.01
N HIS A 405 -22.15 -12.62 -24.90
CA HIS A 405 -22.35 -12.78 -26.35
C HIS A 405 -21.41 -13.83 -26.95
N GLY A 406 -21.54 -15.08 -26.49
CA GLY A 406 -20.68 -16.17 -26.93
C GLY A 406 -21.30 -17.56 -26.91
N GLU A 407 -22.62 -17.70 -26.96
CA GLU A 407 -23.27 -18.98 -27.25
C GLU A 407 -24.52 -18.72 -28.09
N HIS A 408 -24.39 -18.81 -29.42
CA HIS A 408 -25.41 -19.31 -30.35
C HIS A 408 -24.81 -19.28 -31.77
N ARG A 409 -24.94 -20.42 -32.47
CA ARG A 409 -24.47 -20.78 -33.84
C ARG A 409 -23.06 -21.39 -33.84
N ARG A 410 -22.84 -22.66 -34.14
CA ARG A 410 -23.66 -23.73 -34.75
C ARG A 410 -23.32 -25.06 -34.09
#